data_AF-A0A524NS45-F1
#
_entry.id   AF-A0A524NS45-F1
#
_cell.length_a   1.000
_cell.length_b   1.000
_cell.length_c   1.000
_cell.angle_alpha   90.00
_cell.angle_beta   90.00
_cell.angle_gamma   90.00
#
_symmetry.space_group_name_H-M   'P 1'
#
loop_
_entity.id
_entity.type
_entity.pdbx_description
1 polymer ?
#
loop_
_entity_poly.entity_id
_entity_poly.type
_entity_poly.pdbx_seq_one_letter_code
_entity_poly.pdbx_strand_id
1 'polypeptide(L)'
;MTQKTISLPADVYHLLKSKKKKSETFPDLIKRLIAEEEKREQSHKIMDLAGAFGENSEEWDNIEKELYADRLRPSARSEITFEK
;
A
#
# COMPACT_ATOMS: atom_id res chain seq x y z
N MET A 1 -14.47 12.46 -20.78
CA MET A 1 -13.23 11.74 -21.09
C MET A 1 -12.26 12.73 -21.73
N THR A 2 -11.09 12.98 -21.14
CA THR A 2 -10.06 13.82 -21.74
C THR A 2 -9.15 12.92 -22.59
N GLN A 3 -9.20 13.06 -23.92
CA GLN A 3 -8.24 12.37 -24.80
C GLN A 3 -6.88 13.03 -24.61
N LYS A 4 -5.91 12.26 -24.12
CA LYS A 4 -4.50 12.65 -24.03
C LYS A 4 -3.73 11.93 -25.13
N THR A 5 -3.22 12.68 -26.09
CA THR A 5 -2.34 12.16 -27.14
C THR A 5 -0.90 12.36 -26.70
N ILE A 6 -0.10 11.29 -26.79
CA ILE A 6 1.33 11.34 -26.51
C ILE A 6 2.10 11.02 -27.79
N SER A 7 3.14 11.80 -28.08
CA SER A 7 4.10 11.47 -29.13
C SER A 7 5.21 10.63 -28.49
N LEU A 8 5.50 9.48 -29.09
CA LEU A 8 6.53 8.57 -28.60
C LEU A 8 7.62 8.41 -29.66
N PRO A 9 8.90 8.45 -29.26
CA PRO A 9 10.01 7.98 -30.09
C PRO A 9 9.78 6.54 -30.59
N ALA A 10 10.25 6.24 -31.80
CA ALA A 10 9.98 4.97 -32.48
C ALA A 10 10.50 3.76 -31.69
N ASP A 11 11.69 3.87 -31.13
CA ASP A 11 12.31 2.89 -30.23
C ASP A 11 11.42 2.59 -29.01
N VAL A 12 10.89 3.62 -28.36
CA VAL A 12 9.99 3.48 -27.20
C VAL A 12 8.68 2.79 -27.61
N TYR A 13 8.13 3.14 -28.77
CA TYR A 13 6.94 2.47 -29.31
C TYR A 13 7.18 0.97 -29.55
N HIS A 14 8.31 0.60 -30.15
CA HIS A 14 8.67 -0.79 -30.39
C HIS A 14 8.83 -1.58 -29.08
N LEU A 15 9.43 -0.96 -28.06
CA LEU A 15 9.56 -1.56 -26.74
C LEU A 15 8.20 -1.79 -26.07
N LEU A 16 7.28 -0.83 -26.16
CA LEU A 16 5.92 -1.00 -25.63
C LEU A 16 5.17 -2.11 -26.38
N LYS A 17 5.34 -2.17 -27.71
CA LYS A 17 4.73 -3.20 -28.55
C LYS A 17 5.19 -4.61 -28.16
N SER A 18 6.46 -4.81 -27.78
CA SER A 18 6.96 -6.13 -27.36
C SER A 18 6.42 -6.57 -25.99
N LYS A 19 6.08 -5.63 -25.11
CA LYS A 19 5.49 -5.89 -23.78
C LYS A 19 3.97 -6.09 -23.78
N LYS A 20 3.31 -5.85 -24.92
CA LYS A 20 1.86 -5.89 -25.07
C LYS A 20 1.34 -7.32 -25.18
N LYS A 21 0.31 -7.68 -24.42
CA LYS A 21 -0.36 -8.99 -24.54
C LYS A 21 -1.32 -9.03 -25.75
N LYS A 22 -1.60 -10.23 -26.30
CA LYS A 22 -2.39 -10.42 -27.53
C LYS A 22 -3.78 -9.76 -27.51
N SER A 23 -4.47 -9.74 -26.36
CA SER A 23 -5.82 -9.18 -26.20
C SER A 23 -5.86 -7.81 -25.53
N GLU A 24 -4.70 -7.20 -25.27
CA GLU A 24 -4.58 -5.94 -24.54
C GLU A 24 -4.59 -4.74 -25.51
N THR A 25 -5.07 -3.56 -25.10
CA THR A 25 -4.87 -2.31 -25.85
C THR A 25 -3.65 -1.55 -25.33
N PHE A 26 -3.12 -0.57 -26.08
CA PHE A 26 -2.00 0.24 -25.58
C PHE A 26 -2.34 1.03 -24.30
N PRO A 27 -3.54 1.66 -24.18
CA PRO A 27 -3.96 2.25 -22.92
C PRO A 27 -3.99 1.26 -21.75
N ASP A 28 -4.44 0.02 -21.98
CA ASP A 28 -4.48 -1.02 -20.93
C ASP A 28 -3.07 -1.43 -20.49
N LEU A 29 -2.15 -1.59 -21.45
CA LEU A 29 -0.74 -1.82 -21.18
C LEU A 29 -0.15 -0.71 -20.30
N ILE A 30 -0.41 0.56 -20.64
CA ILE A 30 0.11 1.71 -19.88
C ILE A 30 -0.43 1.66 -18.44
N LYS A 31 -1.74 1.47 -18.26
CA LYS A 31 -2.36 1.36 -16.93
C LYS A 31 -1.75 0.22 -16.11
N ARG A 32 -1.53 -0.94 -16.75
CA ARG A 32 -0.91 -2.10 -16.09
C ARG A 32 0.52 -1.80 -15.65
N LEU A 33 1.33 -1.17 -16.49
CA LEU A 33 2.70 -0.82 -16.15
C LEU A 33 2.78 0.19 -14.99
N ILE A 34 1.89 1.19 -14.98
CA ILE A 34 1.80 2.15 -13.87
C ILE A 34 1.43 1.42 -12.58
N ALA A 35 0.42 0.55 -12.60
CA ALA A 35 0.00 -0.19 -11.41
C ALA A 35 1.06 -1.19 -10.93
N GLU A 36 1.85 -1.79 -11.84
CA GLU A 36 3.00 -2.64 -11.49
C GLU A 36 4.10 -1.83 -10.79
N GLU A 37 4.39 -0.62 -11.26
CA GLU A 37 5.38 0.27 -10.66
C GLU A 37 4.94 0.75 -9.27
N GLU A 38 3.70 1.21 -9.13
CA GLU A 38 3.13 1.62 -7.83
C GLU A 38 3.20 0.48 -6.79
N LYS A 39 2.93 -0.75 -7.21
CA LYS A 39 3.05 -1.93 -6.32
C LYS A 39 4.50 -2.18 -5.92
N ARG A 40 5.47 -2.01 -6.83
CA ARG A 40 6.90 -2.15 -6.50
C ARG A 40 7.31 -1.08 -5.50
N GLU A 41 6.95 0.18 -5.73
CA GLU A 41 7.23 1.28 -4.80
C GLU A 41 6.63 1.03 -3.41
N GLN A 42 5.38 0.56 -3.34
CA GLN A 42 4.73 0.22 -2.07
C GLN A 42 5.45 -0.94 -1.36
N SER A 43 5.87 -1.97 -2.11
CA SER A 43 6.66 -3.07 -1.56
C SER A 43 7.99 -2.60 -0.98
N HIS A 44 8.68 -1.66 -1.65
CA HIS A 44 9.92 -1.08 -1.15
C HIS A 44 9.71 -0.29 0.15
N LYS A 45 8.64 0.51 0.24
CA LYS A 45 8.30 1.25 1.47
C LYS A 45 8.05 0.35 2.67
N ILE A 46 7.48 -0.84 2.47
CA ILE A 46 7.29 -1.81 3.55
C ILE A 46 8.63 -2.43 3.97
N MET A 47 9.54 -2.67 3.02
CA MET A 47 10.88 -3.16 3.33
C MET A 47 11.71 -2.14 4.12
N ASP A 48 11.48 -0.85 3.93
CA ASP A 48 12.12 0.20 4.73
C ASP A 48 11.72 0.13 6.22
N LEU A 49 10.59 -0.51 6.54
CA LEU A 49 10.13 -0.74 7.91
C LEU A 49 10.66 -2.06 8.50
N ALA A 50 11.30 -2.91 7.70
CA ALA A 50 11.84 -4.18 8.16
C ALA A 50 13.02 -3.93 9.11
N GLY A 51 12.87 -4.33 10.38
CA GLY A 51 13.87 -4.07 11.42
C GLY A 51 13.85 -2.65 11.98
N ALA A 52 12.83 -1.83 11.65
CA ALA A 52 12.65 -0.50 12.24
C ALA A 52 12.52 -0.57 13.77
N PHE A 53 11.87 -1.61 14.29
CA PHE A 53 11.93 -1.96 15.69
C PHE A 53 13.10 -2.91 15.92
N GLY A 54 14.24 -2.37 16.39
CA GLY A 54 15.38 -3.19 16.78
C GLY A 54 15.02 -4.18 17.89
N GLU A 55 15.70 -5.34 17.92
CA GLU A 55 15.59 -6.26 19.05
C GLU A 55 16.04 -5.51 20.32
N ASN A 56 15.13 -5.37 21.29
CA ASN A 56 15.29 -4.59 22.54
C ASN A 56 15.21 -3.05 22.40
N SER A 57 14.47 -2.51 21.43
CA SER A 57 14.17 -1.06 21.44
C SER A 57 13.24 -0.69 22.61
N GLU A 58 13.49 0.45 23.26
CA GLU A 58 12.63 1.03 24.32
C GLU A 58 11.17 1.22 23.84
N GLU A 59 10.95 1.26 22.52
CA GLU A 59 9.63 1.36 21.92
C GLU A 59 8.79 0.09 22.18
N TRP A 60 9.38 -1.10 22.24
CA TRP A 60 8.66 -2.32 22.59
C TRP A 60 8.10 -2.26 24.02
N ASP A 61 8.91 -1.80 24.97
CA ASP A 61 8.49 -1.64 26.36
C ASP A 61 7.36 -0.61 26.50
N ASN A 62 7.40 0.45 25.70
CA ASN A 62 6.35 1.48 25.70
C ASN A 62 5.04 0.96 25.09
N ILE A 63 5.12 0.21 23.99
CA ILE A 63 3.96 -0.46 23.38
C ILE A 63 3.35 -1.47 24.35
N GLU A 64 4.17 -2.26 25.04
CA GLU A 64 3.71 -3.23 26.03
C GLU A 64 2.98 -2.54 27.19
N LYS A 65 3.56 -1.48 27.75
CA LYS A 65 2.92 -0.67 28.81
C LYS A 65 1.57 -0.12 28.38
N GLU A 66 1.47 0.40 27.15
CA GLU A 66 0.22 0.96 26.64
C GLU A 66 -0.86 -0.10 26.43
N LEU A 67 -0.49 -1.28 25.91
CA LEU A 67 -1.40 -2.44 25.78
C LEU A 67 -1.92 -2.93 27.13
N TYR A 68 -1.06 -2.98 28.16
CA TYR A 68 -1.48 -3.34 29.51
C TYR A 68 -2.41 -2.30 30.13
N ALA A 69 -2.10 -1.01 29.96
CA ALA A 69 -2.95 0.08 30.42
C ALA A 69 -4.33 0.07 29.74
N ASP A 70 -4.40 -0.30 28.46
CA ASP A 70 -5.67 -0.47 27.73
C ASP A 70 -6.50 -1.65 28.25
N ARG A 71 -5.86 -2.79 28.55
CA ARG A 71 -6.56 -3.95 29.13
C ARG A 71 -7.10 -3.70 30.54
N LEU A 72 -6.47 -2.80 31.29
CA LEU A 72 -6.91 -2.38 32.63
C LEU A 72 -7.99 -1.30 32.58
N ARG A 73 -8.17 -0.61 31.44
CA ARG A 73 -9.28 0.33 31.28
C ARG A 73 -10.59 -0.46 31.36
N PRO A 74 -11.52 -0.09 32.27
CA PRO A 74 -12.85 -0.67 32.26
C PRO A 74 -13.45 -0.42 30.87
N SER A 75 -13.87 -1.50 30.20
CA SER A 75 -14.60 -1.38 28.95
C SER A 75 -15.85 -0.53 29.22
N ALA A 76 -15.85 0.72 28.78
CA ALA A 76 -17.02 1.61 28.84
C ALA A 76 -18.15 1.15 27.89
N ARG A 77 -18.19 -0.14 27.53
CA ARG A 77 -19.11 -0.75 26.57
C ARG A 77 -20.14 -1.67 27.22
N SER A 78 -20.27 -1.67 28.56
CA SER A 78 -21.26 -2.48 29.27
C SER A 78 -22.21 -1.68 30.17
N GLU A 79 -22.63 -0.48 29.74
CA GLU A 79 -23.81 0.19 30.31
C GLU A 79 -24.74 0.65 29.17
N ILE A 80 -25.31 -0.31 28.44
CA ILE A 80 -26.59 -0.06 27.75
C ILE A 80 -27.66 -0.44 28.77
N THR A 81 -28.06 0.51 29.60
CA THR A 81 -29.25 0.39 30.44
C THR A 81 -30.47 0.44 29.51
N PHE A 82 -31.12 -0.71 29.30
CA PHE A 82 -32.50 -0.72 28.81
C PHE A 82 -33.39 -0.34 29.97
N GLU A 83 -33.73 0.96 30.06
CA GLU A 83 -34.86 1.39 30.91
C GLU A 83 -36.14 0.73 30.40
N LYS A 84 -36.95 0.27 31.35
CA LYS A 84 -38.08 -0.66 31.17
C LYS A 84 -39.41 0.09 31.05
#